data_AF-T1GC10-F1
#
_entry.id   AF-T1GC10-F1
#
_cell.length_a   1.000
_cell.length_b   1.000
_cell.length_c   1.000
_cell.angle_alpha   90.00
_cell.angle_beta   90.00
_cell.angle_gamma   90.00
#
_symmetry.space_group_name_H-M   'P 1'
#
loop_
_entity.id
_entity.type
_entity.pdbx_description
1 polymer ?
#
loop_
_entity_poly.entity_id
_entity_poly.type
_entity_poly.pdbx_seq_one_letter_code
_entity_poly.pdbx_strand_id
1 'polypeptide(L)'
;MCFRIGCESEEMTQIAYDDRRCSSGNDLWKLNDTLREKDKKVTKDLNEIENIFRRISELQDRFNSLAEEISEVHVFDENTKKIEEDLNKIREKLNRAIAESKDLIKDTREKYTKEQNLLPTDIGQELQALELLSERLQGAMETKEREFKRAKTVRTEYLSGVDEIKQWLQKAEVNVQDRTLEPLKLKEVLQRIGQEITGIYEKLDHVKGNGKIICESSRNSQEKNLVQNTIDQLQQELDQVKYGWMKRNNKLVIVWTLGRGS
;
A
#
# COMPACT_ATOMS: atom_id res chain seq x y z
N MET A 1 -22.66 -106.04 15.00
CA MET A 1 -22.50 -104.60 15.34
C MET A 1 -21.01 -104.31 15.38
N CYS A 2 -20.46 -103.68 14.33
CA CYS A 2 -19.17 -102.97 14.31
C CYS A 2 -18.80 -102.65 12.85
N PHE A 3 -19.51 -101.70 12.22
CA PHE A 3 -19.10 -101.03 10.98
C PHE A 3 -19.93 -99.74 10.90
N ARG A 4 -19.49 -98.71 11.62
CA ARG A 4 -19.99 -97.33 11.43
C ARG A 4 -19.09 -96.22 11.98
N ILE A 5 -18.11 -96.56 12.83
CA ILE A 5 -17.31 -95.55 13.56
C ILE A 5 -16.12 -95.00 12.73
N GLY A 6 -15.72 -95.65 11.62
CA GLY A 6 -14.56 -95.24 10.80
C GLY A 6 -14.83 -94.14 9.75
N CYS A 7 -16.02 -94.10 9.14
CA CYS A 7 -16.34 -93.09 8.12
C CYS A 7 -16.60 -91.70 8.74
N GLU A 8 -17.17 -91.63 9.94
CA GLU A 8 -17.51 -90.37 10.59
C GLU A 8 -16.26 -89.56 11.02
N SER A 9 -15.13 -90.21 11.32
CA SER A 9 -13.91 -89.50 11.75
C SER A 9 -13.15 -88.83 10.60
N GLU A 10 -13.14 -89.44 9.41
CA GLU A 10 -12.50 -88.89 8.21
C GLU A 10 -13.34 -87.75 7.60
N GLU A 11 -14.68 -87.89 7.60
CA GLU A 11 -15.58 -86.80 7.17
C GLU A 11 -15.49 -85.59 8.12
N MET A 12 -15.43 -85.81 9.44
CA MET A 12 -15.29 -84.73 10.42
C MET A 12 -13.95 -83.99 10.32
N THR A 13 -12.86 -84.69 9.95
CA THR A 13 -11.56 -84.03 9.73
C THR A 13 -11.51 -83.27 8.40
N GLN A 14 -12.17 -83.77 7.36
CA GLN A 14 -12.29 -83.09 6.06
C GLN A 14 -13.15 -81.81 6.17
N ILE A 15 -14.30 -81.87 6.86
CA ILE A 15 -15.16 -80.71 7.14
C ILE A 15 -14.38 -79.65 7.94
N ALA A 16 -13.64 -80.04 8.98
CA ALA A 16 -12.85 -79.11 9.78
C ALA A 16 -11.62 -78.53 9.05
N TYR A 17 -11.17 -79.17 7.97
CA TYR A 17 -10.13 -78.66 7.08
C TYR A 17 -10.71 -77.66 6.08
N ASP A 18 -11.86 -77.99 5.48
CA ASP A 18 -12.56 -77.12 4.52
C ASP A 18 -13.14 -75.87 5.19
N ASP A 19 -13.63 -75.96 6.44
CA ASP A 19 -14.05 -74.80 7.25
C ASP A 19 -12.87 -73.86 7.55
N ARG A 20 -11.69 -74.40 7.89
CA ARG A 20 -10.48 -73.59 8.12
C ARG A 20 -10.00 -72.92 6.84
N ARG A 21 -10.13 -73.58 5.70
CA ARG A 21 -9.78 -73.04 4.38
C ARG A 21 -10.73 -71.91 3.97
N CYS A 22 -12.03 -72.08 4.18
CA CYS A 22 -13.04 -71.05 3.97
C CYS A 22 -12.87 -69.85 4.91
N SER A 23 -12.59 -70.09 6.19
CA SER A 23 -12.32 -69.02 7.17
C SER A 23 -11.09 -68.20 6.77
N SER A 24 -9.98 -68.87 6.42
CA SER A 24 -8.74 -68.21 6.00
C SER A 24 -8.89 -67.47 4.66
N GLY A 25 -9.68 -68.00 3.72
CA GLY A 25 -10.03 -67.32 2.47
C GLY A 25 -10.88 -66.06 2.68
N ASN A 26 -11.82 -66.09 3.63
CA ASN A 26 -12.63 -64.93 4.01
C ASN A 26 -11.78 -63.84 4.67
N ASP A 27 -10.81 -64.20 5.50
CA ASP A 27 -9.90 -63.25 6.14
C ASP A 27 -8.94 -62.60 5.13
N LEU A 28 -8.43 -63.38 4.17
CA LEU A 28 -7.63 -62.86 3.04
C LEU A 28 -8.43 -61.88 2.18
N TRP A 29 -9.70 -62.19 1.90
CA TRP A 29 -10.59 -61.30 1.15
C TRP A 29 -10.86 -59.99 1.90
N LYS A 30 -11.20 -60.06 3.20
CA LYS A 30 -11.39 -58.86 4.04
C LYS A 30 -10.15 -57.98 4.11
N LEU A 31 -8.97 -58.60 4.25
CA LEU A 31 -7.70 -57.87 4.27
C LEU A 31 -7.43 -57.18 2.94
N ASN A 32 -7.63 -57.89 1.83
CA ASN A 32 -7.46 -57.32 0.49
C ASN A 32 -8.43 -56.16 0.23
N ASP A 33 -9.68 -56.27 0.67
CA ASP A 33 -10.65 -55.18 0.58
C ASP A 33 -10.27 -53.98 1.45
N THR A 34 -9.81 -54.22 2.68
CA THR A 34 -9.31 -53.17 3.58
C THR A 34 -8.09 -52.45 2.96
N LEU A 35 -7.17 -53.21 2.35
CA LEU A 35 -6.01 -52.64 1.68
C LEU A 35 -6.42 -51.79 0.47
N ARG A 36 -7.36 -52.25 -0.35
CA ARG A 36 -7.90 -51.48 -1.48
C ARG A 36 -8.60 -50.20 -1.03
N GLU A 37 -9.31 -50.24 0.08
CA GLU A 37 -9.96 -49.04 0.64
C GLU A 37 -8.93 -48.04 1.17
N LYS A 38 -7.90 -48.52 1.87
CA LYS A 38 -6.79 -47.67 2.33
C LYS A 38 -6.01 -47.07 1.17
N ASP A 39 -5.71 -47.84 0.13
CA ASP A 39 -5.00 -47.36 -1.06
C ASP A 39 -5.77 -46.24 -1.78
N LYS A 40 -7.09 -46.41 -1.94
CA LYS A 40 -7.97 -45.36 -2.46
C LYS A 40 -7.96 -44.11 -1.59
N LYS A 41 -8.00 -44.27 -0.27
CA LYS A 41 -7.97 -43.15 0.68
C LYS A 41 -6.63 -42.40 0.59
N VAL A 42 -5.51 -43.11 0.63
CA VAL A 42 -4.17 -42.52 0.53
C VAL A 42 -3.99 -41.79 -0.81
N THR A 43 -4.45 -42.37 -1.92
CA THR A 43 -4.40 -41.71 -3.23
C THR A 43 -5.21 -40.42 -3.26
N LYS A 44 -6.38 -40.41 -2.61
CA LYS A 44 -7.20 -39.21 -2.49
C LYS A 44 -6.50 -38.14 -1.64
N ASP A 45 -6.00 -38.51 -0.47
CA ASP A 45 -5.31 -37.60 0.45
C ASP A 45 -4.06 -36.99 -0.20
N LEU A 46 -3.28 -37.79 -0.97
CA LEU A 46 -2.12 -37.30 -1.72
C LEU A 46 -2.50 -36.25 -2.77
N ASN A 47 -3.50 -36.53 -3.61
CA ASN A 47 -3.96 -35.56 -4.63
C ASN A 47 -4.44 -34.25 -3.99
N GLU A 48 -5.03 -34.33 -2.80
CA GLU A 48 -5.51 -33.16 -2.08
C GLU A 48 -4.36 -32.32 -1.51
N ILE A 49 -3.35 -32.97 -0.94
CA ILE A 49 -2.14 -32.32 -0.46
C ILE A 49 -1.43 -31.61 -1.61
N GLU A 50 -1.27 -32.29 -2.75
CA GLU A 50 -0.69 -31.70 -3.97
C GLU A 50 -1.47 -30.48 -4.44
N ASN A 51 -2.81 -30.54 -4.42
CA ASN A 51 -3.65 -29.41 -4.80
C ASN A 51 -3.52 -28.22 -3.84
N ILE A 52 -3.37 -28.48 -2.52
CA ILE A 52 -3.11 -27.42 -1.53
C ILE A 52 -1.77 -26.75 -1.82
N PHE A 53 -0.69 -27.52 -1.97
CA PHE A 53 0.63 -26.96 -2.26
C PHE A 53 0.66 -26.18 -3.58
N ARG A 54 -0.01 -26.68 -4.63
CA ARG A 54 -0.13 -25.94 -5.89
C ARG A 54 -0.80 -24.57 -5.70
N ARG A 55 -1.92 -24.52 -4.96
CA ARG A 55 -2.61 -23.25 -4.68
C ARG A 55 -1.76 -22.30 -3.83
N ILE A 56 -0.98 -22.84 -2.88
CA ILE A 56 -0.03 -22.06 -2.09
C ILE A 56 1.02 -21.44 -3.00
N SER A 57 1.66 -22.23 -3.88
CA SER A 57 2.67 -21.72 -4.81
C SER A 57 2.11 -20.64 -5.75
N GLU A 58 0.92 -20.85 -6.32
CA GLU A 58 0.26 -19.85 -7.16
C GLU A 58 0.00 -18.52 -6.41
N LEU A 59 -0.40 -18.58 -5.14
CA LEU A 59 -0.60 -17.38 -4.32
C LEU A 59 0.74 -16.73 -3.93
N GLN A 60 1.77 -17.52 -3.62
CA GLN A 60 3.12 -16.99 -3.35
C GLN A 60 3.67 -16.24 -4.57
N ASP A 61 3.54 -16.80 -5.77
CA ASP A 61 3.98 -16.14 -7.02
C ASP A 61 3.22 -14.83 -7.26
N ARG A 62 1.89 -14.84 -7.04
CA ARG A 62 1.07 -13.62 -7.12
C ARG A 62 1.49 -12.57 -6.10
N PHE A 63 1.77 -12.97 -4.86
CA PHE A 63 2.26 -12.05 -3.84
C PHE A 63 3.64 -11.51 -4.20
N ASN A 64 4.54 -12.31 -4.75
CA ASN A 64 5.87 -11.84 -5.19
C ASN A 64 5.76 -10.84 -6.34
N SER A 65 4.92 -11.11 -7.34
CA SER A 65 4.64 -10.17 -8.44
C SER A 65 4.02 -8.86 -7.92
N LEU A 66 3.07 -8.94 -6.98
CA LEU A 66 2.50 -7.74 -6.36
C LEU A 66 3.53 -6.97 -5.52
N ALA A 67 4.47 -7.64 -4.87
CA ALA A 67 5.52 -6.98 -4.11
C ALA A 67 6.44 -6.16 -5.04
N GLU A 68 6.75 -6.69 -6.21
CA GLU A 68 7.50 -5.99 -7.26
C GLU A 68 6.69 -4.79 -7.78
N GLU A 69 5.42 -4.99 -8.17
CA GLU A 69 4.52 -3.91 -8.60
C GLU A 69 4.46 -2.77 -7.56
N ILE A 70 4.31 -3.09 -6.26
CA ILE A 70 4.29 -2.10 -5.16
C ILE A 70 5.62 -1.32 -5.08
N SER A 71 6.75 -2.00 -5.26
CA SER A 71 8.07 -1.40 -5.14
C SER A 71 8.41 -0.43 -6.29
N GLU A 72 7.95 -0.75 -7.49
CA GLU A 72 8.20 0.03 -8.71
C GLU A 72 7.42 1.34 -8.77
N VAL A 73 6.29 1.44 -8.07
CA VAL A 73 5.47 2.66 -8.07
C VAL A 73 6.27 3.84 -7.52
N HIS A 74 6.55 4.78 -8.41
CA HIS A 74 7.15 6.06 -8.08
C HIS A 74 6.07 7.07 -7.74
N VAL A 75 6.05 7.42 -6.46
CA VAL A 75 4.98 8.20 -5.84
C VAL A 75 5.05 9.70 -6.20
N PHE A 76 6.25 10.22 -6.46
CA PHE A 76 6.51 11.62 -6.80
C PHE A 76 6.53 11.87 -8.32
N ASP A 77 5.79 11.10 -9.11
CA ASP A 77 5.61 11.39 -10.55
C ASP A 77 4.65 12.58 -10.75
N GLU A 78 4.70 13.23 -11.91
CA GLU A 78 3.89 14.42 -12.25
C GLU A 78 2.40 14.08 -12.31
N ASN A 79 2.07 12.90 -12.85
CA ASN A 79 0.69 12.50 -13.03
C ASN A 79 0.10 11.84 -11.77
N THR A 80 -0.28 12.68 -10.82
CA THR A 80 -0.86 12.25 -9.54
C THR A 80 -2.11 11.38 -9.71
N LYS A 81 -2.95 11.65 -10.71
CA LYS A 81 -4.19 10.88 -10.97
C LYS A 81 -3.88 9.46 -11.43
N LYS A 82 -2.94 9.32 -12.37
CA LYS A 82 -2.53 8.00 -12.86
C LYS A 82 -1.93 7.13 -11.74
N ILE A 83 -1.09 7.72 -10.90
CA ILE A 83 -0.51 7.02 -9.73
C ILE A 83 -1.62 6.57 -8.77
N GLU A 84 -2.61 7.41 -8.51
CA GLU A 84 -3.76 7.09 -7.65
C GLU A 84 -4.57 5.90 -8.21
N GLU A 85 -4.82 5.90 -9.51
CA GLU A 85 -5.49 4.78 -10.21
C GLU A 85 -4.67 3.50 -10.13
N ASP A 86 -3.36 3.57 -10.37
CA ASP A 86 -2.48 2.41 -10.38
C ASP A 86 -2.32 1.82 -8.96
N LEU A 87 -2.17 2.65 -7.92
CA LEU A 87 -2.19 2.22 -6.52
C LEU A 87 -3.53 1.57 -6.13
N ASN A 88 -4.65 2.13 -6.59
CA ASN A 88 -5.97 1.53 -6.33
C ASN A 88 -6.10 0.15 -6.99
N LYS A 89 -5.63 -0.02 -8.24
CA LYS A 89 -5.63 -1.32 -8.93
C LYS A 89 -4.76 -2.35 -8.18
N ILE A 90 -3.56 -1.96 -7.75
CA ILE A 90 -2.66 -2.84 -7.00
C ILE A 90 -3.32 -3.24 -5.68
N ARG A 91 -3.92 -2.30 -4.95
CA ARG A 91 -4.65 -2.58 -3.71
C ARG A 91 -5.79 -3.57 -3.92
N GLU A 92 -6.58 -3.41 -4.98
CA GLU A 92 -7.67 -4.33 -5.29
C GLU A 92 -7.16 -5.74 -5.61
N LYS A 93 -6.08 -5.86 -6.40
CA LYS A 93 -5.43 -7.16 -6.67
C LYS A 93 -4.93 -7.79 -5.38
N LEU A 94 -4.28 -7.01 -4.51
CA LEU A 94 -3.77 -7.48 -3.22
C LEU A 94 -4.91 -7.95 -2.31
N ASN A 95 -5.98 -7.18 -2.17
CA ASN A 95 -7.13 -7.55 -1.34
C ASN A 95 -7.80 -8.85 -1.83
N ARG A 96 -7.89 -9.06 -3.15
CA ARG A 96 -8.36 -10.32 -3.73
C ARG A 96 -7.44 -11.48 -3.37
N ALA A 97 -6.12 -11.32 -3.54
CA ALA A 97 -5.15 -12.36 -3.19
C ALA A 97 -5.14 -12.68 -1.67
N ILE A 98 -5.29 -11.68 -0.81
CA ILE A 98 -5.43 -11.86 0.64
C ILE A 98 -6.71 -12.63 0.98
N ALA A 99 -7.84 -12.31 0.34
CA ALA A 99 -9.09 -13.03 0.55
C ALA A 99 -8.96 -14.50 0.14
N GLU A 100 -8.42 -14.77 -1.06
CA GLU A 100 -8.16 -16.12 -1.55
C GLU A 100 -7.21 -16.92 -0.64
N SER A 101 -6.17 -16.26 -0.09
CA SER A 101 -5.28 -16.85 0.90
C SER A 101 -6.02 -17.24 2.17
N LYS A 102 -6.83 -16.33 2.73
CA LYS A 102 -7.62 -16.58 3.94
C LYS A 102 -8.62 -17.72 3.73
N ASP A 103 -9.27 -17.77 2.58
CA ASP A 103 -10.19 -18.84 2.22
C ASP A 103 -9.45 -20.19 2.12
N LEU A 104 -8.28 -20.23 1.46
CA LEU A 104 -7.47 -21.45 1.40
C LEU A 104 -7.07 -21.95 2.79
N ILE A 105 -6.61 -21.06 3.67
CA ILE A 105 -6.22 -21.40 5.04
C ILE A 105 -7.42 -21.94 5.83
N LYS A 106 -8.56 -21.25 5.73
CA LYS A 106 -9.80 -21.62 6.41
C LYS A 106 -10.31 -22.98 5.92
N ASP A 107 -10.44 -23.16 4.61
CA ASP A 107 -10.92 -24.39 3.98
C ASP A 107 -10.03 -25.58 4.37
N THR A 108 -8.71 -25.38 4.34
CA THR A 108 -7.74 -26.42 4.73
C THR A 108 -7.90 -26.78 6.21
N ARG A 109 -7.89 -25.80 7.12
CA ARG A 109 -8.05 -26.04 8.56
C ARG A 109 -9.40 -26.70 8.89
N GLU A 110 -10.50 -26.24 8.30
CA GLU A 110 -11.83 -26.81 8.51
C GLU A 110 -11.91 -28.26 8.05
N LYS A 111 -11.29 -28.59 6.92
CA LYS A 111 -11.31 -29.95 6.37
C LYS A 111 -10.61 -30.95 7.29
N TYR A 112 -9.38 -30.67 7.69
CA TYR A 112 -8.64 -31.53 8.62
C TYR A 112 -9.36 -31.65 9.97
N THR A 113 -10.01 -30.57 10.44
CA THR A 113 -10.84 -30.60 11.65
C THR A 113 -12.07 -31.52 11.49
N LYS A 114 -12.79 -31.44 10.36
CA LYS A 114 -13.99 -32.26 10.08
C LYS A 114 -13.65 -33.75 9.98
N GLU A 115 -12.50 -34.07 9.41
CA GLU A 115 -12.04 -35.46 9.26
C GLU A 115 -11.40 -36.02 10.53
N GLN A 116 -11.32 -35.23 11.61
CA GLN A 116 -10.58 -35.55 12.85
C GLN A 116 -9.12 -35.93 12.59
N ASN A 117 -8.56 -35.44 11.48
CA ASN A 117 -7.18 -35.66 11.09
C ASN A 117 -6.30 -34.53 11.65
N LEU A 118 -5.08 -34.88 12.04
CA LEU A 118 -4.08 -33.87 12.37
C LEU A 118 -3.64 -33.18 11.07
N LEU A 119 -3.57 -31.84 11.10
CA LEU A 119 -3.01 -31.06 10.00
C LEU A 119 -1.52 -31.42 9.85
N PRO A 120 -1.04 -31.84 8.66
CA PRO A 120 0.38 -32.07 8.42
C PRO A 120 1.21 -30.81 8.71
N THR A 121 2.32 -30.97 9.42
CA THR A 121 3.19 -29.85 9.84
C THR A 121 3.64 -28.99 8.67
N ASP A 122 4.04 -29.61 7.55
CA ASP A 122 4.54 -28.92 6.36
C ASP A 122 3.48 -27.99 5.76
N ILE A 123 2.22 -28.45 5.68
CA ILE A 123 1.10 -27.63 5.22
C ILE A 123 0.84 -26.49 6.20
N GLY A 124 0.89 -26.77 7.50
CA GLY A 124 0.74 -25.74 8.53
C GLY A 124 1.79 -24.63 8.42
N GLN A 125 3.05 -25.01 8.17
CA GLN A 125 4.17 -24.07 8.00
C GLN A 125 4.01 -23.22 6.73
N GLU A 126 3.67 -23.82 5.60
CA GLU A 126 3.45 -23.08 4.35
C GLU A 126 2.25 -22.13 4.42
N LEU A 127 1.15 -22.55 5.05
CA LEU A 127 0.00 -21.67 5.27
C LEU A 127 0.37 -20.48 6.19
N GLN A 128 1.18 -20.71 7.22
CA GLN A 128 1.65 -19.63 8.09
C GLN A 128 2.61 -18.69 7.35
N ALA A 129 3.49 -19.22 6.50
CA ALA A 129 4.37 -18.41 5.65
C ALA A 129 3.56 -17.54 4.68
N LEU A 130 2.48 -18.09 4.13
CA LEU A 130 1.54 -17.36 3.27
C LEU A 130 0.81 -16.25 4.01
N GLU A 131 0.33 -16.51 5.25
CA GLU A 131 -0.27 -15.49 6.13
C GLU A 131 0.72 -14.33 6.33
N LEU A 132 1.95 -14.63 6.73
CA LEU A 132 2.99 -13.62 6.99
C LEU A 132 3.35 -12.81 5.73
N LEU A 133 3.44 -13.47 4.57
CA LEU A 133 3.69 -12.80 3.30
C LEU A 133 2.57 -11.81 2.97
N SER A 134 1.32 -12.22 3.18
CA SER A 134 0.14 -11.39 2.94
C SER A 134 0.11 -10.14 3.83
N GLU A 135 0.45 -10.29 5.12
CA GLU A 135 0.54 -9.18 6.09
C GLU A 135 1.67 -8.21 5.72
N ARG A 136 2.84 -8.74 5.34
CA ARG A 136 3.98 -7.93 4.91
C ARG A 136 3.63 -7.08 3.70
N LEU A 137 2.97 -7.66 2.70
CA LEU A 137 2.53 -6.92 1.51
C LEU A 137 1.49 -5.86 1.84
N GLN A 138 0.55 -6.16 2.74
CA GLN A 138 -0.42 -5.18 3.21
C GLN A 138 0.28 -3.97 3.86
N GLY A 139 1.27 -4.19 4.73
CA GLY A 139 2.05 -3.12 5.34
C GLY A 139 2.90 -2.32 4.33
N ALA A 140 3.45 -2.98 3.30
CA ALA A 140 4.17 -2.32 2.22
C ALA A 140 3.24 -1.42 1.40
N MET A 141 2.03 -1.91 1.08
CA MET A 141 1.00 -1.14 0.38
C MET A 141 0.57 0.08 1.19
N GLU A 142 0.28 -0.07 2.48
CA GLU A 142 -0.08 1.05 3.37
C GLU A 142 1.03 2.10 3.44
N THR A 143 2.29 1.67 3.45
CA THR A 143 3.44 2.58 3.45
C THR A 143 3.51 3.37 2.14
N LYS A 144 3.34 2.70 0.99
CA LYS A 144 3.27 3.38 -0.32
C LYS A 144 2.10 4.36 -0.43
N GLU A 145 0.93 4.01 0.09
CA GLU A 145 -0.22 4.92 0.12
C GLU A 145 0.03 6.16 1.00
N ARG A 146 0.73 6.00 2.14
CA ARG A 146 1.13 7.14 2.98
C ARG A 146 2.12 8.04 2.28
N GLU A 147 3.13 7.47 1.62
CA GLU A 147 4.06 8.22 0.79
C GLU A 147 3.30 9.03 -0.28
N PHE A 148 2.29 8.43 -0.91
CA PHE A 148 1.48 9.09 -1.95
C PHE A 148 0.66 10.24 -1.41
N LYS A 149 0.00 10.05 -0.28
CA LYS A 149 -0.70 11.14 0.40
C LYS A 149 0.25 12.29 0.72
N ARG A 150 1.45 11.99 1.24
CA ARG A 150 2.47 13.01 1.53
C ARG A 150 2.91 13.76 0.27
N ALA A 151 3.21 13.06 -0.82
CA ALA A 151 3.61 13.68 -2.08
C ALA A 151 2.51 14.60 -2.63
N LYS A 152 1.24 14.16 -2.56
CA LYS A 152 0.07 14.95 -2.96
C LYS A 152 -0.08 16.20 -2.09
N THR A 153 0.07 16.08 -0.77
CA THR A 153 0.01 17.22 0.16
C THR A 153 1.10 18.24 -0.14
N VAL A 154 2.36 17.81 -0.26
CA VAL A 154 3.50 18.69 -0.55
C VAL A 154 3.27 19.48 -1.85
N ARG A 155 2.78 18.82 -2.91
CA ARG A 155 2.46 19.50 -4.18
C ARG A 155 1.30 20.47 -4.07
N THR A 156 0.23 20.08 -3.38
CA THR A 156 -0.96 20.92 -3.19
C THR A 156 -0.61 22.18 -2.41
N GLU A 157 0.14 22.03 -1.31
CA GLU A 157 0.60 23.14 -0.49
C GLU A 157 1.60 24.04 -1.24
N TYR A 158 2.50 23.46 -2.03
CA TYR A 158 3.40 24.23 -2.89
C TYR A 158 2.60 25.11 -3.88
N LEU A 159 1.65 24.52 -4.62
CA LEU A 159 0.85 25.24 -5.60
C LEU A 159 -0.04 26.31 -4.95
N SER A 160 -0.70 25.99 -3.83
CA SER A 160 -1.51 26.97 -3.08
C SER A 160 -0.65 28.12 -2.59
N GLY A 161 0.52 27.83 -2.00
CA GLY A 161 1.42 28.86 -1.51
C GLY A 161 1.95 29.76 -2.64
N VAL A 162 2.31 29.19 -3.79
CA VAL A 162 2.71 29.96 -4.98
C VAL A 162 1.59 30.89 -5.43
N ASP A 163 0.36 30.40 -5.52
CA ASP A 163 -0.80 31.21 -5.93
C ASP A 163 -1.09 32.35 -4.95
N GLU A 164 -1.09 32.05 -3.65
CA GLU A 164 -1.32 33.05 -2.60
C GLU A 164 -0.26 34.18 -2.63
N ILE A 165 1.02 33.82 -2.81
CA ILE A 165 2.11 34.80 -2.91
C ILE A 165 1.93 35.64 -4.18
N LYS A 166 1.63 35.03 -5.33
CA LYS A 166 1.40 35.76 -6.59
C LYS A 166 0.24 36.73 -6.50
N GLN A 167 -0.88 36.32 -5.92
CA GLN A 167 -2.04 37.18 -5.72
C GLN A 167 -1.73 38.35 -4.78
N TRP A 168 -0.94 38.10 -3.73
CA TRP A 168 -0.49 39.16 -2.84
C TRP A 168 0.45 40.14 -3.55
N LEU A 169 1.44 39.63 -4.29
CA LEU A 169 2.39 40.43 -5.06
C LEU A 169 1.69 41.35 -6.04
N GLN A 170 0.75 40.84 -6.84
CA GLN A 170 -0.02 41.66 -7.78
C GLN A 170 -0.75 42.82 -7.09
N LYS A 171 -1.39 42.56 -5.94
CA LYS A 171 -2.09 43.59 -5.17
C LYS A 171 -1.10 44.59 -4.55
N ALA A 172 -0.01 44.10 -3.98
CA ALA A 172 0.97 44.92 -3.30
C ALA A 172 1.73 45.82 -4.28
N GLU A 173 2.10 45.30 -5.46
CA GLU A 173 2.81 46.05 -6.49
C GLU A 173 1.98 47.20 -7.03
N VAL A 174 0.70 46.98 -7.38
CA VAL A 174 -0.21 48.05 -7.83
C VAL A 174 -0.29 49.17 -6.77
N ASN A 175 -0.46 48.79 -5.51
CA ASN A 175 -0.53 49.73 -4.38
C ASN A 175 0.79 50.49 -4.13
N VAL A 176 1.93 49.82 -4.27
CA VAL A 176 3.28 50.40 -4.12
C VAL A 176 3.73 51.13 -5.38
N GLN A 177 3.00 51.06 -6.48
CA GLN A 177 3.29 51.83 -7.70
C GLN A 177 2.32 52.98 -7.92
N ASP A 178 1.11 52.95 -7.36
CA ASP A 178 0.13 54.03 -7.49
C ASP A 178 0.65 55.35 -6.90
N ARG A 179 0.80 56.37 -7.74
CA ARG A 179 1.27 57.72 -7.35
C ARG A 179 0.13 58.72 -7.23
N THR A 180 -1.10 58.31 -7.48
CA THR A 180 -2.29 59.18 -7.49
C THR A 180 -3.01 59.21 -6.14
N LEU A 181 -2.62 58.32 -5.22
CA LEU A 181 -3.22 58.22 -3.90
C LEU A 181 -2.96 59.46 -3.02
N GLU A 182 -4.01 59.90 -2.36
CA GLU A 182 -3.94 60.93 -1.32
C GLU A 182 -3.04 60.47 -0.15
N PRO A 183 -2.34 61.39 0.53
CA PRO A 183 -1.35 61.05 1.55
C PRO A 183 -1.87 60.15 2.70
N LEU A 184 -3.11 60.33 3.13
CA LEU A 184 -3.73 59.52 4.18
C LEU A 184 -3.98 58.07 3.72
N LYS A 185 -4.61 57.90 2.55
CA LYS A 185 -4.85 56.58 1.94
C LYS A 185 -3.54 55.85 1.65
N LEU A 186 -2.52 56.58 1.18
CA LEU A 186 -1.20 56.01 0.94
C LEU A 186 -0.58 55.48 2.24
N LYS A 187 -0.71 56.20 3.36
CA LYS A 187 -0.21 55.75 4.68
C LYS A 187 -0.91 54.47 5.14
N GLU A 188 -2.23 54.39 5.02
CA GLU A 188 -3.01 53.19 5.38
C GLU A 188 -2.59 51.97 4.56
N VAL A 189 -2.43 52.15 3.24
CA VAL A 189 -1.98 51.10 2.33
C VAL A 189 -0.57 50.61 2.68
N LEU A 190 0.37 51.53 2.92
CA LEU A 190 1.74 51.16 3.32
C LEU A 190 1.76 50.47 4.68
N GLN A 191 0.94 50.90 5.64
CA GLN A 191 0.84 50.23 6.93
C GLN A 191 0.32 48.81 6.80
N ARG A 192 -0.74 48.59 5.99
CA ARG A 192 -1.28 47.26 5.71
C ARG A 192 -0.23 46.34 5.08
N ILE A 193 0.46 46.81 4.04
CA ILE A 193 1.55 46.04 3.39
C ILE A 193 2.64 45.71 4.41
N GLY A 194 3.02 46.65 5.27
CA GLY A 194 4.01 46.44 6.32
C GLY A 194 3.61 45.39 7.36
N GLN A 195 2.32 45.22 7.62
CA GLN A 195 1.81 44.17 8.52
C GLN A 195 1.78 42.80 7.84
N GLU A 196 1.44 42.74 6.55
CA GLU A 196 1.29 41.49 5.79
C GLU A 196 2.64 40.91 5.35
N ILE A 197 3.65 41.75 5.12
CA ILE A 197 4.90 41.35 4.46
C ILE A 197 5.61 40.20 5.19
N THR A 198 5.67 40.21 6.53
CA THR A 198 6.31 39.15 7.32
C THR A 198 5.64 37.81 7.09
N GLY A 199 4.31 37.75 7.14
CA GLY A 199 3.56 36.52 6.92
C GLY A 199 3.70 35.97 5.49
N ILE A 200 3.92 36.84 4.50
CA ILE A 200 4.17 36.41 3.13
C ILE A 200 5.59 35.82 2.97
N TYR A 201 6.59 36.35 3.67
CA TYR A 201 7.93 35.71 3.69
C TYR A 201 7.90 34.34 4.38
N GLU A 202 7.12 34.19 5.45
CA GLU A 202 6.91 32.87 6.09
C GLU A 202 6.29 31.88 5.10
N LYS A 203 5.27 32.30 4.33
CA LYS A 203 4.70 31.47 3.25
C LYS A 203 5.72 31.14 2.16
N LEU A 204 6.59 32.07 1.79
CA LEU A 204 7.66 31.82 0.83
C LEU A 204 8.62 30.73 1.35
N ASP A 205 8.95 30.76 2.64
CA ASP A 205 9.82 29.75 3.25
C ASP A 205 9.14 28.36 3.27
N HIS A 206 7.83 28.30 3.51
CA HIS A 206 7.06 27.05 3.34
C HIS A 206 7.06 26.56 1.88
N VAL A 207 6.86 27.45 0.90
CA VAL A 207 6.92 27.13 -0.54
C VAL A 207 8.31 26.63 -0.93
N LYS A 208 9.39 27.23 -0.39
CA LYS A 208 10.76 26.75 -0.59
C LYS A 208 10.97 25.36 -0.01
N GLY A 209 10.49 25.11 1.21
CA GLY A 209 10.56 23.80 1.85
C GLY A 209 9.87 22.71 1.02
N ASN A 210 8.64 22.97 0.59
CA ASN A 210 7.89 22.02 -0.24
C ASN A 210 8.49 21.87 -1.64
N GLY A 211 8.94 22.96 -2.26
CA GLY A 211 9.64 22.92 -3.55
C GLY A 211 10.93 22.13 -3.51
N LYS A 212 11.71 22.23 -2.41
CA LYS A 212 12.91 21.41 -2.20
C LYS A 212 12.58 19.92 -2.17
N ILE A 213 11.53 19.52 -1.46
CA ILE A 213 11.07 18.12 -1.40
C ILE A 213 10.69 17.63 -2.81
N ILE A 214 9.99 18.45 -3.60
CA ILE A 214 9.63 18.13 -4.99
C ILE A 214 10.90 17.96 -5.84
N CYS A 215 11.86 18.88 -5.72
CA CYS A 215 13.12 18.81 -6.47
C CYS A 215 13.98 17.59 -6.12
N GLU A 216 14.03 17.21 -4.84
CA GLU A 216 14.77 16.03 -4.38
C GLU A 216 14.11 14.73 -4.83
N SER A 217 12.77 14.68 -4.83
CA SER A 217 12.01 13.44 -5.04
C SER A 217 11.57 13.23 -6.49
N SER A 218 11.54 14.27 -7.33
CA SER A 218 11.14 14.14 -8.73
C SER A 218 12.24 13.48 -9.59
N ARG A 219 11.82 12.73 -10.60
CA ARG A 219 12.69 12.21 -11.67
C ARG A 219 12.74 13.11 -12.91
N ASN A 220 11.83 14.09 -13.03
CA ASN A 220 11.79 14.99 -14.17
C ASN A 220 12.66 16.24 -13.91
N SER A 221 13.76 16.39 -14.64
CA SER A 221 14.64 17.56 -14.56
C SER A 221 13.94 18.87 -14.96
N GLN A 222 12.94 18.81 -15.85
CA GLN A 222 12.15 19.98 -16.24
C GLN A 222 11.28 20.47 -15.07
N GLU A 223 10.61 19.57 -14.34
CA GLU A 223 9.83 19.92 -13.14
C GLU A 223 10.74 20.61 -12.10
N LYS A 224 11.94 20.05 -11.86
CA LYS A 224 12.92 20.64 -10.92
C LYS A 224 13.28 22.07 -11.31
N ASN A 225 13.60 22.29 -12.59
CA ASN A 225 13.95 23.61 -13.09
C ASN A 225 12.78 24.59 -12.99
N LEU A 226 11.56 24.17 -13.33
CA LEU A 226 10.36 25.00 -13.24
C LEU A 226 10.06 25.41 -11.79
N VAL A 227 10.15 24.45 -10.85
CA VAL A 227 9.94 24.71 -9.42
C VAL A 227 10.97 25.69 -8.88
N GLN A 228 12.25 25.47 -9.19
CA GLN A 228 13.34 26.35 -8.73
C GLN A 228 13.21 27.76 -9.32
N ASN A 229 13.00 27.87 -10.63
CA ASN A 229 12.81 29.17 -11.29
C ASN A 229 11.62 29.94 -10.72
N THR A 230 10.51 29.25 -10.41
CA THR A 230 9.34 29.87 -9.80
C THR A 230 9.65 30.43 -8.42
N ILE A 231 10.40 29.68 -7.59
CA ILE A 231 10.82 30.12 -6.25
C ILE A 231 11.72 31.35 -6.34
N ASP A 232 12.71 31.32 -7.24
CA ASP A 232 13.68 32.41 -7.41
C ASP A 232 12.98 33.69 -7.91
N GLN A 233 12.02 33.55 -8.84
CA GLN A 233 11.19 34.66 -9.30
C GLN A 233 10.35 35.26 -8.17
N LEU A 234 9.64 34.43 -7.40
CA LEU A 234 8.83 34.92 -6.27
C LEU A 234 9.67 35.64 -5.21
N GLN A 235 10.86 35.12 -4.91
CA GLN A 235 11.80 35.78 -4.00
C GLN A 235 12.20 37.16 -4.54
N GLN A 236 12.59 37.23 -5.82
CA GLN A 236 13.01 38.48 -6.44
C GLN A 236 11.87 39.52 -6.46
N GLU A 237 10.65 39.12 -6.82
CA GLU A 237 9.47 40.00 -6.83
C GLU A 237 9.12 40.49 -5.42
N LEU A 238 9.20 39.63 -4.40
CA LEU A 238 8.97 40.02 -3.00
C LEU A 238 9.99 41.05 -2.52
N ASP A 239 11.27 40.85 -2.84
CA ASP A 239 12.32 41.79 -2.48
C ASP A 239 12.15 43.15 -3.18
N GLN A 240 11.67 43.15 -4.43
CA GLN A 240 11.33 44.39 -5.15
C GLN A 240 10.17 45.15 -4.50
N VAL A 241 9.08 44.46 -4.15
CA VAL A 241 7.94 45.07 -3.46
C VAL A 241 8.36 45.60 -2.09
N LYS A 242 9.15 44.83 -1.33
CA LYS A 242 9.70 45.25 -0.04
C LYS A 242 10.54 46.52 -0.16
N TYR A 243 11.44 46.57 -1.14
CA TYR A 243 12.27 47.74 -1.38
C TYR A 243 11.43 48.97 -1.77
N GLY A 244 10.46 48.80 -2.68
CA GLY A 244 9.54 49.85 -3.10
C GLY A 244 8.72 50.41 -1.94
N TRP A 245 8.20 49.52 -1.09
CA TRP A 245 7.49 49.86 0.13
C TRP A 245 8.37 50.66 1.10
N MET A 246 9.58 50.18 1.43
CA MET A 246 10.50 50.90 2.32
C MET A 246 10.83 52.29 1.82
N LYS A 247 11.12 52.42 0.51
CA LYS A 247 11.45 53.69 -0.13
C LYS A 247 10.30 54.70 -0.01
N ARG A 248 9.05 54.26 -0.21
CA ARG A 248 7.86 55.13 -0.08
C ARG A 248 7.56 55.47 1.37
N ASN A 249 7.66 54.48 2.27
CA ASN A 249 7.42 54.68 3.69
C ASN A 249 8.40 55.70 4.28
N ASN A 250 9.70 55.58 3.96
CA ASN A 250 10.72 56.52 4.41
C ASN A 250 10.47 57.95 3.89
N LYS A 251 10.09 58.10 2.61
CA LYS A 251 9.71 59.42 2.06
C LYS A 251 8.54 60.05 2.81
N LEU A 252 7.51 59.25 3.12
CA LEU A 252 6.34 59.73 3.85
C LEU A 252 6.73 60.17 5.27
N VAL A 253 7.55 59.39 5.98
CA VAL A 253 8.06 59.79 7.30
C VAL A 253 8.83 61.11 7.24
N ILE A 254 9.75 61.27 6.28
CA ILE A 254 10.55 62.50 6.12
C ILE A 254 9.68 63.73 5.87
N VAL A 255 8.70 63.64 4.96
CA VAL A 255 7.79 64.75 4.65
C VAL A 255 6.98 65.16 5.89
N TRP A 256 6.55 64.18 6.70
CA TRP A 256 5.76 64.44 7.90
C TRP A 256 6.58 64.94 9.09
N THR A 257 7.85 64.56 9.21
CA THR A 257 8.74 65.03 10.29
C THR A 257 9.30 66.42 10.01
N LEU A 258 9.63 66.73 8.76
CA LEU A 258 10.14 68.05 8.36
C LEU A 258 9.03 69.09 8.13
N GLY A 259 7.83 68.66 7.71
CA GLY A 259 6.69 69.55 7.46
C GLY A 259 5.93 70.03 8.71
N ARG A 260 6.25 69.52 9.91
CA ARG A 260 5.71 70.00 11.20
C ARG A 260 6.59 71.05 11.89
N GLY A 261 7.68 71.48 11.25
CA GLY A 261 8.63 72.47 11.77
C GLY A 261 8.55 73.84 11.09
N SER A 262 7.42 74.19 10.47
CA SER A 262 7.18 75.49 9.80
C SER A 262 5.93 76.14 10.33
#